data_AF-A0A1G3A7H4-F1
#
_entry.id   AF-A0A1G3A7H4-F1
#
_cell.length_a   1.000
_cell.length_b   1.000
_cell.length_c   1.000
_cell.angle_alpha   90.00
_cell.angle_beta   90.00
_cell.angle_gamma   90.00
#
_symmetry.space_group_name_H-M   'P 1'
#
loop_
_entity.id
_entity.type
_entity.pdbx_description
1 polymer ?
#
loop_
_entity_poly.entity_id
_entity_poly.type
_entity_poly.pdbx_seq_one_letter_code
_entity_poly.pdbx_strand_id
1 'polypeptide(L)'
;MYFGRHGGGWQAYDEQGELVRSEYGRQADKEHQDNFIDCVRTRKKPTSDVEIGHLSVLLFHIANISYRVDNKRLELDPKTERFTNCDEANGFLKRTYREPWVVPDNV
;
A
#
# COMPACT_ATOMS: atom_id res chain seq x y z
N MET A 1 -12.89 24.89 -0.18
CA MET A 1 -13.45 23.58 -0.57
C MET A 1 -12.90 22.50 0.35
N TYR A 2 -13.78 21.76 1.03
CA TYR A 2 -13.43 20.65 1.92
C TYR A 2 -14.06 19.36 1.41
N PHE A 3 -13.29 18.27 1.39
CA PHE A 3 -13.76 16.94 1.00
C PHE A 3 -13.56 15.99 2.17
N GLY A 4 -14.62 15.30 2.57
CA GLY A 4 -14.59 14.42 3.73
C GLY A 4 -15.50 13.22 3.58
N ARG A 5 -15.14 12.13 4.24
CA ARG A 5 -16.06 11.00 4.44
C ARG A 5 -17.00 11.29 5.58
N HIS A 6 -18.28 11.32 5.26
CA HIS A 6 -19.37 11.58 6.19
C HIS A 6 -20.56 10.69 5.79
N GLY A 7 -21.33 10.22 6.77
CA GLY A 7 -22.62 9.57 6.51
C GLY A 7 -22.61 8.31 5.63
N GLY A 8 -21.51 7.53 5.63
CA GLY A 8 -21.43 6.29 4.84
C GLY A 8 -21.18 6.51 3.34
N GLY A 9 -20.60 7.65 2.97
CA GLY A 9 -20.17 7.97 1.62
C GLY A 9 -19.14 9.11 1.63
N TRP A 10 -19.18 9.98 0.63
CA TRP A 10 -18.35 11.17 0.59
C TRP A 10 -19.18 12.43 0.39
N GLN A 11 -18.68 13.54 0.93
CA GLN A 11 -19.30 14.86 0.82
C GLN A 11 -18.23 15.90 0.45
N ALA A 12 -18.60 16.82 -0.44
CA ALA A 12 -17.78 17.96 -0.84
C ALA A 12 -18.50 19.26 -0.45
N TYR A 13 -17.75 20.14 0.18
CA TYR A 13 -18.21 21.42 0.70
C TYR A 13 -17.43 22.56 0.03
N ASP A 14 -18.06 23.73 -0.14
CA ASP A 14 -17.39 24.91 -0.68
C ASP A 14 -16.48 25.61 0.34
N GLU A 15 -16.20 26.90 0.17
CA GLU A 15 -15.37 27.69 1.09
C GLU A 15 -16.18 28.26 2.27
N GLN A 16 -17.50 28.35 2.12
CA GLN A 16 -18.44 28.82 3.13
C GLN A 16 -18.89 27.68 4.05
N GLY A 17 -18.58 26.43 3.68
CA GLY A 17 -18.96 25.23 4.43
C GLY A 17 -20.30 24.66 3.98
N GLU A 18 -20.83 25.10 2.85
CA GLU A 18 -22.10 24.59 2.30
C GLU A 18 -21.86 23.33 1.49
N LEU A 19 -22.79 22.38 1.57
CA LEU A 19 -22.70 21.10 0.86
C LEU A 19 -22.92 21.32 -0.64
N VAL A 20 -21.89 21.03 -1.44
CA VAL A 20 -21.93 21.15 -2.90
C VAL A 20 -22.33 19.83 -3.56
N ARG A 21 -21.82 18.70 -3.02
CA ARG A 21 -22.13 17.36 -3.56
C ARG A 21 -21.98 16.30 -2.49
N SER A 22 -22.82 15.28 -2.58
CA SER A 22 -22.66 14.07 -1.77
C SER A 22 -23.01 12.85 -2.58
N GLU A 23 -22.31 11.76 -2.35
CA GLU A 23 -22.68 10.44 -2.84
C GLU A 23 -22.60 9.43 -1.72
N TYR A 24 -23.59 8.56 -1.67
CA TYR A 24 -23.57 7.41 -0.78
C TYR A 24 -22.61 6.35 -1.32
N GLY A 25 -21.85 5.73 -0.42
CA GLY A 25 -20.88 4.72 -0.78
C GLY A 25 -20.37 4.01 0.46
N ARG A 26 -21.05 2.93 0.87
CA ARG A 26 -20.53 2.05 1.92
C ARG A 26 -19.25 1.40 1.42
N GLN A 27 -18.27 1.30 2.31
CA GLN A 27 -17.09 0.51 2.02
C GLN A 27 -17.48 -0.95 1.80
N ALA A 28 -16.76 -1.61 0.89
CA ALA A 28 -16.93 -3.02 0.59
C ALA A 28 -16.34 -3.93 1.70
N ASP A 29 -16.40 -3.51 2.96
CA ASP A 29 -15.76 -4.22 4.08
C ASP A 29 -16.39 -5.60 4.26
N LYS A 30 -17.72 -5.70 4.14
CA LYS A 30 -18.42 -6.97 4.24
C LYS A 30 -17.98 -7.92 3.13
N GLU A 31 -17.96 -7.44 1.89
CA GLU A 31 -17.60 -8.23 0.72
C GLU A 31 -16.13 -8.69 0.80
N HIS A 32 -15.22 -7.83 1.27
CA HIS A 32 -13.82 -8.19 1.51
C HIS A 32 -13.67 -9.25 2.62
N GLN A 33 -14.40 -9.10 3.73
CA GLN A 33 -14.37 -10.06 4.84
C GLN A 33 -14.95 -11.41 4.43
N ASP A 34 -16.08 -11.41 3.73
CA ASP A 34 -16.73 -12.63 3.21
C ASP A 34 -15.79 -13.35 2.22
N ASN A 35 -15.14 -12.60 1.31
CA ASN A 35 -14.14 -13.15 0.38
C ASN A 35 -12.97 -13.81 1.14
N PHE A 36 -12.40 -13.12 2.13
CA PHE A 36 -11.29 -13.66 2.91
C PHE A 36 -11.67 -14.96 3.62
N ILE A 37 -12.82 -14.98 4.31
CA ILE A 37 -13.30 -16.18 5.04
C ILE A 37 -13.57 -17.34 4.06
N ASP A 38 -14.18 -17.06 2.90
CA ASP A 38 -14.40 -18.07 1.87
C ASP A 38 -13.08 -18.63 1.34
N CYS A 39 -12.09 -17.79 1.04
CA CYS A 39 -10.76 -18.21 0.61
C CYS A 39 -10.04 -19.05 1.66
N VAL A 40 -10.18 -18.74 2.96
CA VAL A 40 -9.62 -19.57 4.04
C VAL A 40 -10.26 -20.97 4.05
N ARG A 41 -11.58 -21.05 3.86
CA ARG A 41 -12.32 -22.33 3.85
C ARG A 41 -12.03 -23.16 2.60
N THR A 42 -12.02 -22.52 1.45
CA THR A 42 -11.93 -23.17 0.13
C THR A 42 -10.50 -23.30 -0.38
N ARG A 43 -9.53 -22.66 0.29
CA ARG A 43 -8.13 -22.55 -0.14
C ARG A 43 -7.92 -21.86 -1.49
N LYS A 44 -8.87 -21.02 -1.92
CA LYS A 44 -8.74 -20.16 -3.11
C LYS A 44 -7.88 -18.91 -2.80
N LYS A 45 -7.30 -18.30 -3.84
CA LYS A 45 -6.59 -17.01 -3.74
C LYS A 45 -7.60 -15.88 -3.47
N PRO A 46 -7.38 -15.01 -2.46
CA PRO A 46 -8.20 -13.82 -2.24
C PRO A 46 -8.16 -12.86 -3.43
N THR A 47 -9.20 -12.04 -3.59
CA THR A 47 -9.22 -10.98 -4.61
C THR A 47 -8.11 -9.95 -4.39
N SER A 48 -7.73 -9.71 -3.14
CA SER A 48 -6.62 -8.85 -2.75
C SER A 48 -5.58 -9.68 -1.99
N ASP A 49 -4.83 -10.47 -2.73
CA ASP A 49 -3.75 -11.28 -2.17
C ASP A 49 -2.52 -10.45 -1.78
N VAL A 50 -1.51 -11.13 -1.23
CA VAL A 50 -0.28 -10.51 -0.74
C VAL A 50 0.57 -9.86 -1.85
N GLU A 51 0.51 -10.37 -3.08
CA GLU A 51 1.26 -9.82 -4.21
C GLU A 51 0.67 -8.48 -4.65
N ILE A 52 -0.67 -8.41 -4.75
CA ILE A 52 -1.37 -7.13 -4.97
C ILE A 52 -1.07 -6.15 -3.84
N GLY A 53 -1.09 -6.63 -2.59
CA GLY A 53 -0.72 -5.84 -1.42
C GLY A 53 0.68 -5.24 -1.56
N HIS A 54 1.68 -6.08 -1.84
CA HIS A 54 3.07 -5.69 -2.07
C HIS A 54 3.21 -4.64 -3.18
N LEU A 55 2.66 -4.91 -4.36
CA LEU A 55 2.74 -3.99 -5.51
C LEU A 55 2.06 -2.64 -5.23
N SER A 56 0.96 -2.65 -4.49
CA SER A 56 0.24 -1.42 -4.13
C SER A 56 1.06 -0.49 -3.23
N VAL A 57 1.91 -1.05 -2.36
CA VAL A 57 2.76 -0.28 -1.44
C VAL A 57 4.16 0.00 -1.99
N LEU A 58 4.61 -0.78 -2.98
CA LEU A 58 5.95 -0.73 -3.55
C LEU A 58 6.35 0.69 -3.99
N LEU A 59 5.46 1.40 -4.69
CA LEU A 59 5.72 2.77 -5.16
C LEU A 59 6.01 3.76 -4.03
N PHE A 60 5.28 3.65 -2.91
CA PHE A 60 5.50 4.50 -1.74
C PHE A 60 6.83 4.17 -1.06
N HIS A 61 7.23 2.90 -1.04
CA HIS A 61 8.54 2.51 -0.54
C HIS A 61 9.67 3.08 -1.41
N ILE A 62 9.56 2.97 -2.74
CA ILE A 62 10.54 3.54 -3.67
C ILE A 62 10.65 5.06 -3.49
N ALA A 63 9.53 5.77 -3.39
CA ALA A 63 9.51 7.22 -3.17
C ALA A 63 10.21 7.62 -1.86
N ASN A 64 9.94 6.90 -0.77
CA ASN A 64 10.60 7.14 0.51
C ASN A 64 12.11 6.82 0.47
N ILE A 65 12.52 5.80 -0.27
CA ILE A 65 13.94 5.49 -0.44
C ILE A 65 14.63 6.56 -1.28
N SER A 66 14.02 6.98 -2.39
CA SER A 66 14.50 8.08 -3.23
C SER A 66 14.79 9.33 -2.41
N TYR A 67 13.86 9.72 -1.54
CA TYR A 67 14.06 10.84 -0.60
C TYR A 67 15.28 10.65 0.31
N ARG A 68 15.50 9.43 0.83
CA ARG A 68 16.63 9.12 1.74
C ARG A 68 17.98 9.09 1.04
N VAL A 69 18.02 8.84 -0.27
CA VAL A 69 19.25 8.80 -1.06
C VAL A 69 19.44 10.08 -1.89
N ASP A 70 19.13 11.22 -1.29
CA ASP A 70 19.30 12.57 -1.87
C ASP A 70 18.38 12.84 -3.08
N ASN A 71 17.09 12.48 -2.94
CA ASN A 71 16.04 12.71 -3.95
C ASN A 71 16.38 12.16 -5.35
N LYS A 72 17.20 11.11 -5.44
CA LYS A 72 17.58 10.50 -6.72
C LYS A 72 16.40 9.80 -7.38
N ARG A 73 16.29 9.90 -8.71
CA ARG A 73 15.39 9.04 -9.50
C ARG A 73 15.91 7.59 -9.43
N LEU A 74 15.07 6.67 -8.97
CA LEU A 74 15.41 5.27 -8.82
C LEU A 74 14.78 4.42 -9.93
N GLU A 75 15.54 3.46 -10.46
CA GLU A 75 15.09 2.48 -11.43
C GLU A 75 15.11 1.10 -10.77
N LEU A 76 13.94 0.48 -10.63
CA LEU A 76 13.78 -0.85 -10.02
C LEU A 76 13.65 -1.90 -11.12
N ASP A 77 14.46 -2.96 -11.04
CA ASP A 77 14.22 -4.17 -11.84
C ASP A 77 13.05 -4.97 -11.23
N PRO A 78 11.92 -5.15 -11.94
CA PRO A 78 10.76 -5.86 -11.42
C PRO A 78 10.99 -7.36 -11.17
N LYS A 79 12.06 -7.95 -11.72
CA LYS A 79 12.37 -9.37 -11.51
C LYS A 79 13.13 -9.62 -10.21
N THR A 80 14.08 -8.75 -9.90
CA THR A 80 14.94 -8.89 -8.72
C THR A 80 14.51 -7.97 -7.57
N GLU A 81 13.65 -7.01 -7.84
CA GLU A 81 13.23 -5.93 -6.93
C GLU A 81 14.42 -5.17 -6.33
N ARG A 82 15.44 -4.93 -7.17
CA ARG A 82 16.64 -4.16 -6.83
C ARG A 82 16.76 -2.92 -7.69
N PHE A 83 17.36 -1.88 -7.11
CA PHE A 83 17.68 -0.66 -7.83
C PHE A 83 18.92 -0.88 -8.71
N THR A 84 18.78 -0.64 -10.02
CA THR A 84 19.85 -0.85 -11.02
C THR A 84 20.80 0.34 -11.14
N ASN A 85 20.38 1.50 -10.62
CA ASN A 85 21.07 2.77 -10.80
C ASN A 85 21.52 3.43 -9.47
N CYS A 86 21.34 2.77 -8.32
CA CYS A 86 21.74 3.28 -7.02
C CYS A 86 21.97 2.16 -5.99
N ASP A 87 23.22 1.76 -5.77
CA ASP A 87 23.56 0.69 -4.82
C ASP A 87 23.25 1.06 -3.37
N GLU A 88 23.41 2.33 -2.99
CA GLU A 88 23.06 2.85 -1.66
C GLU A 88 21.57 2.62 -1.35
N ALA A 89 20.69 2.81 -2.33
CA ALA A 89 19.24 2.62 -2.18
C ALA A 89 18.88 1.16 -1.84
N ASN A 90 19.67 0.20 -2.35
CA ASN A 90 19.47 -1.22 -2.06
C ASN A 90 19.67 -1.57 -0.57
N GLY A 91 20.40 -0.74 0.19
CA GLY A 91 20.53 -0.88 1.64
C GLY A 91 19.24 -0.64 2.43
N PHE A 92 18.24 0.01 1.82
CA PHE A 92 16.94 0.29 2.44
C PHE A 92 15.85 -0.74 2.11
N LEU A 93 16.13 -1.72 1.24
CA LEU A 93 15.16 -2.74 0.84
C LEU A 93 14.83 -3.73 1.97
N LYS A 94 15.77 -3.93 2.90
CA LYS A 94 15.59 -4.80 4.06
C LYS A 94 15.95 -4.05 5.33
N ARG A 95 15.18 -4.27 6.40
CA ARG A 95 15.50 -3.76 7.72
C ARG A 95 16.55 -4.65 8.38
N THR A 96 17.50 -4.04 9.09
CA THR A 96 18.33 -4.76 10.05
C THR A 96 17.46 -5.22 11.21
N TYR A 97 17.25 -6.53 11.31
CA TYR A 97 16.49 -7.14 12.40
C TYR A 97 17.30 -7.11 13.71
N ARG A 98 16.59 -7.16 14.85
CA ARG A 98 17.20 -7.18 16.18
C ARG A 98 17.32 -8.62 16.66
N GLU A 99 18.53 -9.09 16.94
CA GLU A 99 18.75 -10.43 17.50
C GLU A 99 17.99 -10.66 18.83
N PRO A 100 17.44 -11.87 19.08
CA PRO A 100 17.37 -13.03 18.18
C PRO A 100 16.16 -13.03 17.22
N TRP A 101 15.44 -11.91 17.09
CA TRP A 101 14.18 -11.79 16.33
C TRP A 101 14.44 -11.47 14.85
N VAL A 102 14.99 -12.46 14.14
CA VAL A 102 15.35 -12.36 12.73
C VAL A 102 14.37 -13.11 11.83
N VAL A 103 14.15 -12.59 10.62
CA VAL A 103 13.51 -13.34 9.54
C VAL A 103 14.61 -14.03 8.73
N PRO A 104 14.64 -15.38 8.67
CA PRO A 104 15.62 -16.11 7.88
C PRO A 104 15.57 -15.71 6.40
N ASP A 105 16.73 -15.74 5.73
CA ASP A 105 16.78 -15.49 4.28
C ASP A 105 16.19 -16.63 3.45
N ASN A 106 16.08 -17.83 4.05
CA ASN A 106 15.45 -19.01 3.43
C ASN A 106 14.34 -19.50 4.36
N VAL A 107 13.11 -19.58 3.84
CA VAL A 107 11.91 -20.08 4.52
C VAL A 107 11.56 -21.47 4.01
#